data_AF-A0A957P1U3-F1
#
_entry.id   AF-A0A957P1U3-F1
#
_cell.length_a   1.000
_cell.length_b   1.000
_cell.length_c   1.000
_cell.angle_alpha   90.00
_cell.angle_beta   90.00
_cell.angle_gamma   90.00
#
_symmetry.space_group_name_H-M   'P 1'
#
loop_
_entity.id
_entity.type
_entity.pdbx_description
1 polymer ?
#
loop_
_entity_poly.entity_id
_entity_poly.type
_entity_poly.pdbx_seq_one_letter_code
_entity_poly.pdbx_strand_id
1 'polypeptide(L)' 'MDQSQLIERKNQTRRQIEHAQRELAQLHQQTASAALTRAQQRQMARLESKLEALRSQEYNLRLAIDRTRG' A
#
# COMPACT_ATOMS: atom_id res chain seq x y z
N MET A 1 17.77 12.70 -6.40
CA MET A 1 17.43 12.10 -5.10
C MET A 1 18.65 11.33 -4.63
N ASP A 2 19.10 11.58 -3.42
CA ASP A 2 20.18 10.80 -2.80
C ASP A 2 19.65 9.42 -2.33
N GLN A 3 20.53 8.43 -2.18
CA GLN A 3 20.19 7.07 -1.76
C GLN A 3 19.42 7.06 -0.43
N SER A 4 19.83 7.94 0.51
CA SER A 4 19.15 8.16 1.79
C SER A 4 17.67 8.53 1.61
N GLN A 5 17.37 9.42 0.66
CA GLN A 5 16.01 9.86 0.35
C GLN A 5 15.16 8.76 -0.28
N LEU A 6 15.77 7.92 -1.14
CA LEU A 6 15.08 6.77 -1.74
C LEU A 6 14.72 5.71 -0.68
N ILE A 7 15.63 5.46 0.27
CA ILE A 7 15.38 4.54 1.38
C ILE A 7 14.25 5.06 2.28
N GLU A 8 14.27 6.34 2.66
CA GLU A 8 13.21 6.92 3.49
C GLU A 8 11.86 6.88 2.77
N ARG A 9 11.84 7.20 1.46
CA ARG A 9 10.61 7.11 0.67
C ARG A 9 10.08 5.68 0.59
N LYS A 10 10.96 4.68 0.45
CA LYS A 10 10.59 3.26 0.46
C LYS A 10 9.98 2.86 1.81
N ASN A 11 10.60 3.27 2.92
CA ASN A 11 10.09 3.00 4.27
C ASN A 11 8.72 3.65 4.48
N GLN A 12 8.52 4.88 4.00
CA GLN A 12 7.23 5.55 4.02
C GLN A 12 6.18 4.79 3.20
N THR A 13 6.50 4.38 1.97
CA THR A 13 5.61 3.58 1.12
C THR A 13 5.24 2.27 1.80
N ARG A 14 6.19 1.59 2.45
CA ARG A 14 5.92 0.35 3.19
C ARG A 14 4.96 0.56 4.37
N ARG A 15 5.13 1.64 5.15
CA ARG A 15 4.19 2.03 6.22
C ARG A 15 2.78 2.27 5.67
N GLN A 16 2.67 2.89 4.49
CA GLN A 16 1.38 3.12 3.82
C GLN A 16 0.72 1.82 3.34
N ILE A 17 1.51 0.87 2.82
CA ILE A 17 1.02 -0.46 2.44
C ILE A 17 0.46 -1.17 3.67
N GLU A 18 1.21 -1.23 4.76
CA GLU A 18 0.78 -1.88 6.00
C GLU A 18 -0.49 -1.26 6.59
N HIS A 19 -0.62 0.07 6.49
CA HIS A 19 -1.84 0.76 6.93
C HIS A 19 -3.04 0.38 6.06
N ALA A 20 -2.90 0.45 4.73
CA ALA A 20 -3.98 0.12 3.81
C ALA A 20 -4.38 -1.37 3.92
N GLN A 21 -3.42 -2.28 4.12
CA GLN A 21 -3.70 -3.69 4.38
C GLN A 21 -4.49 -3.90 5.68
N ARG A 22 -4.15 -3.18 6.75
CA ARG A 22 -4.88 -3.24 8.02
C ARG A 22 -6.32 -2.75 7.87
N GLU A 23 -6.55 -1.64 7.17
CA GLU A 23 -7.90 -1.15 6.87
C GLU A 23 -8.72 -2.18 6.08
N LEU A 24 -8.10 -2.79 5.06
CA LEU A 24 -8.76 -3.81 4.23
C LEU A 24 -9.12 -5.06 5.06
N ALA A 25 -8.21 -5.51 5.92
CA ALA A 25 -8.46 -6.63 6.84
C ALA A 25 -9.60 -6.32 7.81
N GLN A 26 -9.68 -5.09 8.34
CA GLN A 26 -10.79 -4.66 9.20
C GLN A 26 -12.13 -4.68 8.45
N LEU A 27 -12.16 -4.17 7.21
CA LEU A 27 -13.37 -4.22 6.37
C LEU A 27 -13.79 -5.67 6.06
N HIS A 28 -12.83 -6.56 5.78
CA HIS A 28 -13.11 -7.98 5.59
C HIS A 28 -13.68 -8.64 6.86
N GLN A 29 -13.14 -8.33 8.04
CA GLN A 29 -13.67 -8.87 9.30
C GLN A 29 -15.06 -8.35 9.64
N GLN A 30 -15.35 -7.07 9.38
CA GLN A 30 -16.68 -6.50 9.58
C GLN A 30 -17.74 -7.14 8.67
N THR A 31 -17.32 -7.70 7.54
CA THR A 31 -18.20 -8.21 6.49
C THR A 31 -18.33 -9.72 6.50
N ALA A 32 -17.47 -10.42 7.24
CA ALA A 32 -17.69 -11.82 7.62
C ALA A 32 -18.99 -12.00 8.44
N SER A 33 -19.47 -10.95 9.10
CA SER A 33 -20.63 -10.98 9.99
C SER A 33 -21.93 -10.44 9.36
N ALA A 34 -21.86 -9.75 8.21
CA ALA A 34 -23.01 -9.14 7.55
C ALA A 34 -22.72 -8.79 6.08
N ALA A 35 -23.77 -8.64 5.26
CA ALA A 35 -23.61 -8.20 3.87
C ALA A 35 -22.96 -6.81 3.78
N LEU A 36 -21.96 -6.69 2.91
CA LEU A 36 -21.27 -5.44 2.60
C LEU A 36 -22.23 -4.35 2.13
N THR A 37 -22.18 -3.16 2.74
CA THR A 37 -22.84 -1.98 2.19
C THR A 37 -22.14 -1.51 0.91
N ARG A 38 -22.87 -0.85 0.00
CA ARG A 38 -22.27 -0.24 -1.21
C ARG A 38 -21.15 0.76 -0.89
N ALA A 39 -21.21 1.43 0.26
CA ALA A 39 -20.16 2.35 0.71
C ALA A 39 -18.87 1.58 1.03
N GLN A 40 -18.97 0.49 1.80
CA GLN A 40 -17.83 -0.35 2.16
C GLN A 40 -17.22 -1.05 0.93
N GLN A 41 -18.03 -1.50 -0.03
CA GLN A 41 -17.53 -2.07 -1.30
C GLN A 41 -16.66 -1.07 -2.08
N ARG A 42 -17.12 0.18 -2.18
CA ARG A 42 -16.34 1.25 -2.83
C ARG A 42 -15.06 1.57 -2.07
N GLN A 43 -15.11 1.54 -0.74
CA GLN A 43 -13.93 1.74 0.11
C GLN A 43 -12.91 0.61 -0.09
N MET A 44 -13.35 -0.66 -0.11
CA MET A 44 -12.48 -1.79 -0.41
C MET A 44 -11.81 -1.64 -1.78
N ALA A 45 -12.57 -1.40 -2.85
CA ALA A 45 -12.01 -1.23 -4.19
C ALA A 45 -10.97 -0.09 -4.27
N ARG A 46 -11.20 1.01 -3.52
CA ARG A 46 -10.23 2.11 -3.39
C ARG A 46 -8.96 1.69 -2.67
N LEU A 47 -9.09 0.92 -1.58
CA LEU A 47 -7.95 0.41 -0.82
C LEU A 47 -7.13 -0.60 -1.63
N GLU A 48 -7.79 -1.48 -2.38
CA GLU A 48 -7.14 -2.42 -3.30
C GLU A 48 -6.35 -1.67 -4.39
N SER A 49 -6.98 -0.69 -5.04
CA SER A 49 -6.32 0.15 -6.06
C SER A 49 -5.13 0.92 -5.47
N LYS A 50 -5.27 1.45 -4.24
CA LYS A 50 -4.21 2.14 -3.53
C LYS A 50 -3.05 1.20 -3.19
N LEU A 51 -3.34 -0.03 -2.77
CA LEU A 51 -2.30 -1.03 -2.48
C LEU A 51 -1.51 -1.38 -3.73
N GLU A 52 -2.17 -1.56 -4.86
CA GLU A 52 -1.50 -1.87 -6.13
C GLU A 52 -0.54 -0.73 -6.53
N ALA A 53 -1.02 0.52 -6.46
CA ALA A 53 -0.18 1.69 -6.74
C ALA A 53 1.03 1.78 -5.79
N LEU A 54 0.82 1.53 -4.49
CA LEU A 54 1.91 1.56 -3.50
C LEU A 54 2.93 0.44 -3.72
N ARG A 55 2.49 -0.77 -4.08
CA ARG A 55 3.39 -1.90 -4.40
C ARG A 55 4.24 -1.60 -5.64
N SER A 56 3.63 -1.03 -6.67
CA SER A 56 4.35 -0.56 -7.86
C SER A 56 5.39 0.51 -7.50
N GLN A 57 5.02 1.47 -6.64
CA GLN A 57 5.94 2.48 -6.15
C GLN A 57 7.10 1.88 -5.34
N GLU A 58 6.83 0.92 -4.45
CA GLU A 58 7.87 0.24 -3.68
C GLU A 58 8.87 -0.50 -4.60
N TYR A 59 8.36 -1.20 -5.61
CA TYR A 59 9.18 -1.88 -6.60
C TYR A 59 10.10 -0.91 -7.36
N ASN A 60 9.54 0.21 -7.84
CA ASN A 60 10.31 1.25 -8.52
C ASN A 60 11.39 1.86 -7.63
N LEU A 61 11.07 2.10 -6.35
CA LEU A 61 12.04 2.59 -5.37
C LEU A 61 13.16 1.56 -5.12
N ARG A 62 12.84 0.27 -5.08
CA ARG A 62 13.85 -0.79 -4.97
C ARG A 62 14.81 -0.77 -6.15
N LEU A 63 14.29 -0.72 -7.37
CA LEU A 63 15.11 -0.61 -8.59
C LEU A 63 15.98 0.65 -8.59
N ALA A 64 15.45 1.79 -8.16
CA ALA A 64 16.20 3.03 -8.06
C ALA A 64 17.35 2.93 -7.05
N ILE A 65 17.12 2.33 -5.87
CA ILE A 65 18.15 2.10 -4.85
C ILE A 65 19.24 1.18 -5.40
N ASP A 66 18.86 0.09 -6.08
CA ASP A 66 19.82 -0.87 -6.62
C ASP A 66 20.73 -0.21 -7.68
N ARG A 67 20.18 0.68 -8.52
CA ARG A 67 20.96 1.47 -9.50
C ARG A 67 21.92 2.46 -8.86
N THR A 68 21.63 2.98 -7.66
CA THR A 68 22.55 3.88 -6.93
C THR A 68 23.69 3.16 -6.23
N ARG A 69 23.65 1.82 -6.14
CA ARG A 69 24.67 1.00 -5.47
C ARG A 69 25.74 0.44 -6.41
N GLY A 70 25.46 0.41 -7.72
CA GLY A 70 26.41 -0.01 -8.75
C GLY A 70 27.12 1.20 -9.35
#